data_AF-A0A2S9GCG6-F1
#
_entry.id   AF-A0A2S9GCG6-F1
#
_cell.length_a   1.000
_cell.length_b   1.000
_cell.length_c   1.000
_cell.angle_alpha   90.00
_cell.angle_beta   90.00
_cell.angle_gamma   90.00
#
_symmetry.space_group_name_H-M   'P 1'
#
loop_
_entity.id
_entity.type
_entity.pdbx_description
1 polymer ?
#
loop_
_entity_poly.entity_id
_entity_poly.type
_entity_poly.pdbx_seq_one_letter_code
_entity_poly.pdbx_strand_id
1 'polypeptide(L)'
;LGYGGTVRGEVLQCPFHGWQWNQQGRNVCIPYEDRPNRGRRITTYPVVERNESVYIWHDIENRAPFFEAPDIFADFGDDSSAAD
;
A
#
# COMPACT_ATOMS: atom_id res chain seq x y z
N LEU A 1 -7.38 6.66 -6.67
CA LEU A 1 -7.32 8.01 -6.03
C LEU A 1 -6.96 9.03 -7.11
N GLY A 2 -7.38 10.27 -6.96
CA GLY A 2 -7.04 11.34 -7.92
C GLY A 2 -5.76 12.08 -7.54
N TYR A 3 -5.18 12.80 -8.50
CA TYR A 3 -4.09 13.74 -8.26
C TYR A 3 -4.51 14.81 -7.22
N GLY A 4 -3.60 15.15 -6.31
CA GLY A 4 -3.84 16.12 -5.22
C GLY A 4 -4.36 15.52 -3.92
N GLY A 5 -4.46 14.18 -3.81
CA GLY A 5 -4.77 13.51 -2.55
C GLY A 5 -3.73 13.78 -1.47
N THR A 6 -4.13 13.60 -0.21
CA THR A 6 -3.24 13.85 0.95
C THR A 6 -3.26 12.70 1.92
N VAL A 7 -2.17 12.52 2.66
CA VAL A 7 -2.12 11.62 3.81
C VAL A 7 -2.60 12.39 5.05
N ARG A 8 -3.49 11.78 5.83
CA ARG A 8 -4.00 12.32 7.11
C ARG A 8 -3.81 11.26 8.18
N GLY A 9 -2.75 11.37 8.98
CA GLY A 9 -2.37 10.27 9.89
C GLY A 9 -2.08 9.01 9.07
N GLU A 10 -2.83 7.93 9.30
CA GLU A 10 -2.65 6.64 8.61
C GLU A 10 -3.65 6.38 7.47
N VAL A 11 -4.36 7.42 7.01
CA VAL A 11 -5.37 7.30 5.94
C VAL A 11 -5.06 8.19 4.75
N LEU A 12 -5.46 7.72 3.57
CA LEU A 12 -5.43 8.49 2.33
C LEU A 12 -6.74 9.26 2.17
N GLN A 13 -6.68 10.58 2.04
CA GLN A 13 -7.83 11.44 1.77
C GLN A 13 -7.92 11.77 0.28
N CYS A 14 -9.07 11.44 -0.32
CA CYS A 14 -9.41 11.79 -1.69
C CYS A 14 -9.55 13.30 -1.87
N PRO A 15 -8.94 13.91 -2.90
CA PRO A 15 -9.01 15.36 -3.11
C PRO A 15 -10.37 15.86 -3.57
N PHE A 16 -11.19 14.98 -4.16
CA PHE A 16 -12.47 15.38 -4.75
C PHE A 16 -13.57 15.50 -3.69
N HIS A 17 -13.73 14.48 -2.84
CA HIS A 17 -14.85 14.41 -1.88
C HIS A 17 -14.40 14.26 -0.42
N GLY A 18 -13.09 14.26 -0.15
CA GLY A 18 -12.57 14.10 1.21
C GLY A 18 -12.74 12.70 1.82
N TRP A 19 -13.24 11.71 1.09
CA TRP A 19 -13.34 10.33 1.58
C TRP A 19 -11.96 9.81 1.99
N GLN A 20 -11.92 9.13 3.13
CA GLN A 20 -10.67 8.59 3.68
C GLN A 20 -10.63 7.07 3.59
N TRP A 21 -9.45 6.54 3.27
CA TRP A 21 -9.20 5.12 3.05
C TRP A 21 -8.02 4.67 3.91
N ASN A 22 -8.19 3.58 4.66
CA ASN A 22 -7.11 3.03 5.48
C ASN A 22 -6.21 2.06 4.68
N GLN A 23 -5.17 1.53 5.33
CA GLN A 23 -4.19 0.60 4.75
C GLN A 23 -4.80 -0.72 4.22
N GLN A 24 -6.00 -1.09 4.70
CA GLN A 24 -6.76 -2.26 4.24
C GLN A 24 -7.73 -1.93 3.09
N GLY A 25 -7.61 -0.71 2.54
CA GLY A 25 -8.46 -0.20 1.47
C GLY A 25 -9.89 0.09 1.89
N ARG A 26 -10.24 0.05 3.18
CA ARG A 26 -11.61 0.33 3.65
C ARG A 26 -11.87 1.83 3.67
N ASN A 27 -13.06 2.23 3.24
CA ASN A 27 -13.52 3.57 3.55
C ASN A 27 -13.78 3.69 5.05
N VAL A 28 -13.12 4.64 5.70
CA VAL A 28 -13.19 4.85 7.15
C VAL A 28 -13.78 6.20 7.54
N CYS A 29 -13.90 7.13 6.59
CA CYS A 29 -14.58 8.39 6.80
C CYS A 29 -15.21 8.89 5.49
N ILE A 30 -16.42 9.44 5.62
CA ILE A 30 -17.07 10.28 4.63
C ILE A 30 -17.39 11.58 5.39
N PRO A 31 -16.70 12.71 5.11
CA PRO A 31 -16.73 13.89 5.99
C PRO A 31 -18.10 14.51 6.25
N TYR A 32 -19.09 14.17 5.43
CA TYR A 32 -20.43 14.75 5.41
C TYR A 32 -21.53 13.71 5.69
N GLU A 33 -21.16 12.54 6.22
CA GLU A 33 -22.10 11.49 6.65
C GLU A 33 -21.76 11.02 8.06
N ASP A 34 -22.77 10.58 8.82
CA ASP A 34 -22.58 10.08 10.19
C ASP A 34 -21.78 8.77 10.26
N ARG A 35 -21.67 8.05 9.13
CA ARG A 35 -21.07 6.71 9.08
C ARG A 35 -20.26 6.52 7.80
N PRO A 36 -19.14 5.78 7.85
CA PRO A 36 -18.39 5.42 6.66
C PRO A 36 -19.14 4.37 5.83
N ASN A 37 -18.76 4.24 4.56
CA ASN A 37 -19.25 3.19 3.70
C ASN A 37 -18.50 1.87 3.93
N ARG A 38 -19.05 1.01 4.78
CA ARG A 38 -18.45 -0.30 5.13
C ARG A 38 -18.35 -1.28 3.96
N GLY A 39 -19.13 -1.10 2.90
CA GLY A 39 -19.16 -1.99 1.73
C GLY A 39 -18.16 -1.61 0.65
N ARG A 40 -17.66 -0.37 0.63
CA ARG A 40 -16.69 0.10 -0.37
C ARG A 40 -15.27 -0.19 0.08
N ARG A 41 -14.48 -0.74 -0.85
CA ARG A 41 -13.05 -0.89 -0.72
C ARG A 41 -12.33 -0.48 -1.99
N ILE A 42 -11.15 0.10 -1.83
CA ILE A 42 -10.18 0.27 -2.91
C ILE A 42 -9.23 -0.93 -2.94
N THR A 43 -8.64 -1.20 -4.10
CA THR A 43 -7.62 -2.23 -4.25
C THR A 43 -6.40 -1.89 -3.39
N THR A 44 -5.87 -2.90 -2.70
CA THR A 44 -4.62 -2.86 -1.96
C THR A 44 -3.72 -3.98 -2.44
N TYR A 45 -2.41 -3.77 -2.41
CA TYR A 45 -1.43 -4.78 -2.81
C TYR A 45 -0.60 -5.20 -1.59
N PRO A 46 -0.15 -6.45 -1.51
CA PRO A 46 0.96 -6.81 -0.63
C PRO A 46 2.19 -5.97 -0.98
N VAL A 47 2.89 -5.47 0.03
CA VAL A 47 4.05 -4.60 -0.11
C VAL A 47 5.20 -5.14 0.74
N VAL A 48 6.41 -5.07 0.19
CA VAL A 48 7.67 -5.31 0.91
C VAL A 48 8.59 -4.11 0.68
N GLU A 49 9.20 -3.62 1.75
CA GLU A 49 10.26 -2.62 1.70
C GLU A 49 11.60 -3.33 1.91
N ARG A 50 12.48 -3.27 0.89
CA ARG A 50 13.79 -3.95 0.88
C ARG A 50 14.70 -3.28 -0.13
N ASN A 51 16.03 -3.31 0.05
CA ASN A 51 17.00 -2.76 -0.90
C ASN A 51 16.70 -1.30 -1.28
N GLU A 52 16.33 -0.46 -0.30
CA GLU A 52 15.89 0.93 -0.49
C GLU A 52 14.75 1.11 -1.51
N SER A 53 14.00 0.05 -1.76
CA SER A 53 12.96 -0.04 -2.78
C SER A 53 11.64 -0.52 -2.16
N VAL A 54 10.54 -0.09 -2.78
CA VAL A 54 9.19 -0.56 -2.43
C VAL A 54 8.71 -1.50 -3.53
N TYR A 55 8.50 -2.76 -3.16
CA TYR A 55 7.98 -3.80 -4.06
C TYR A 55 6.49 -3.98 -3.83
N ILE A 56 5.72 -4.10 -4.92
CA ILE A 56 4.29 -4.45 -4.86
C ILE A 56 4.08 -5.82 -5.51
N TRP A 57 3.23 -6.64 -4.90
CA TRP A 57 2.78 -7.88 -5.51
C TRP A 57 1.50 -7.66 -6.34
N HIS A 58 1.57 -7.94 -7.63
CA HIS A 58 0.41 -7.86 -8.52
C HIS A 58 0.10 -9.24 -9.11
N ASP A 59 -1.11 -9.73 -8.84
CA ASP A 59 -1.67 -10.94 -9.42
C ASP A 59 -3.10 -10.66 -9.88
N ILE A 60 -3.45 -11.11 -11.09
CA ILE A 60 -4.77 -10.83 -11.70
C ILE A 60 -5.92 -11.52 -10.95
N GLU A 61 -5.64 -12.57 -10.19
CA GLU A 61 -6.61 -13.30 -9.36
C GLU A 61 -6.57 -12.84 -7.90
N ASN A 62 -5.73 -11.84 -7.55
CA ASN A 62 -5.48 -11.36 -6.19
C ASN A 62 -5.00 -12.44 -5.22
N ARG A 63 -4.22 -13.41 -5.71
CA ARG A 63 -3.57 -14.42 -4.85
C ARG A 63 -2.40 -13.82 -4.08
N ALA A 64 -2.03 -14.48 -2.99
CA ALA A 64 -0.84 -14.11 -2.20
C ALA A 64 0.46 -14.29 -3.01
N PRO A 65 1.54 -13.57 -2.64
CA PRO A 65 2.87 -13.82 -3.21
C PRO A 65 3.26 -15.28 -3.08
N PHE A 66 3.79 -15.85 -4.18
CA PHE A 66 4.35 -17.21 -4.19
C PHE A 66 5.88 -17.23 -4.19
N PHE A 67 6.51 -16.05 -4.20
CA PHE A 67 7.93 -15.82 -3.95
C PHE A 67 8.11 -14.50 -3.20
N GLU A 68 9.24 -14.39 -2.50
CA GLU A 68 9.66 -13.16 -1.83
C GLU A 68 10.37 -12.22 -2.81
N ALA A 69 10.29 -10.91 -2.57
CA ALA A 69 11.12 -9.96 -3.31
C ALA A 69 12.61 -10.28 -3.10
N PRO A 70 13.46 -10.23 -4.15
CA PRO A 70 14.88 -10.54 -4.02
C PRO A 70 15.57 -9.70 -2.94
N ASP A 71 16.52 -10.31 -2.23
CA ASP A 71 17.42 -9.65 -1.29
C ASP A 71 18.78 -9.49 -1.95
N ILE A 72 19.17 -8.25 -2.27
CA ILE A 72 20.39 -8.03 -3.07
C ILE A 72 21.66 -8.44 -2.32
N PHE A 73 21.61 -8.46 -0.99
CA PHE A 73 22.75 -8.79 -0.14
C PHE A 73 22.78 -10.28 0.19
N ALA A 74 21.60 -10.89 0.41
CA ALA A 74 21.53 -12.31 0.73
C ALA A 74 21.60 -13.23 -0.52
N ASP A 75 21.10 -12.78 -1.67
CA ASP A 75 20.90 -13.65 -2.84
C ASP A 75 22.11 -13.71 -3.79
N PHE A 76 23.05 -12.76 -3.72
CA PHE A 76 24.15 -12.64 -4.71
C PHE A 76 25.55 -12.99 -4.20
N GLY A 77 25.71 -13.36 -2.93
CA GLY A 77 26.91 -14.04 -2.41
C GLY A 77 28.22 -13.25 -2.48
N ASP A 78 28.14 -11.92 -2.49
CA ASP A 78 29.31 -11.03 -2.55
C ASP A 78 29.73 -10.48 -1.17
N ASP A 79 29.11 -10.98 -0.09
CA ASP A 79 29.28 -10.56 1.32
C ASP A 79 29.04 -9.05 1.56
N SER A 80 28.46 -8.34 0.59
CA SER A 80 28.11 -6.93 0.70
C SER A 80 26.85 -6.76 1.57
N SER A 81 26.71 -5.59 2.19
CA SER A 81 25.58 -5.18 3.01
C SER A 81 25.08 -3.80 2.59
N ALA A 82 23.89 -3.43 3.07
CA ALA A 82 23.34 -2.09 2.82
C ALA A 82 24.18 -0.94 3.40
N ALA A 83 25.16 -1.25 4.27
CA ALA A 83 25.98 -0.27 4.97
C ALA A 83 27.39 -0.12 4.38
N ASP A 84 27.77 -0.91 3.37
CA ASP A 84 29.08 -0.85 2.72
C ASP A 84 29.23 0.34 1.75
#